data_AF-A0A9Q0ZEJ4-F1
#
_entry.id   AF-A0A9Q0ZEJ4-F1
#
_cell.length_a   1.000
_cell.length_b   1.000
_cell.length_c   1.000
_cell.angle_alpha   90.00
_cell.angle_beta   90.00
_cell.angle_gamma   90.00
#
_symmetry.space_group_name_H-M   'P 1'
#
loop_
_entity.id
_entity.type
_entity.pdbx_description
1 polymer ?
#
loop_
_entity_poly.entity_id
_entity_poly.type
_entity_poly.pdbx_seq_one_letter_code
_entity_poly.pdbx_strand_id
1 'polypeptide(L)'
;MLVEHNSQEKFVRFHFVIELDVQYLHHHAAIESSIGLNPNPLLELSAAIGSNNLSVGSEVGFDTASSSFVKCNAGIGLNKPDFSAALLLMDKGQTLKASYVHSVNPLHSVAAEMTHRLSSSENSFTIGSSHVVDPFTVVKTRFSDNGKAAMLCQHEWRPKSLITFSAEYDPKGHPCSSPQVWPCPCSQAMNVNSPFILFSNLN
;
A
#
# COMPACT_ATOMS: atom_id res chain seq x y z
N MET A 1 7.72 61.83 2.77
CA MET A 1 6.83 60.67 2.62
C MET A 1 7.73 59.47 2.39
N LEU A 2 8.08 58.76 3.46
CA LEU A 2 8.94 57.58 3.39
C LEU A 2 8.12 56.44 2.77
N VAL A 3 8.59 55.92 1.65
CA VAL A 3 8.06 54.70 1.03
C VAL A 3 8.79 53.54 1.70
N GLU A 4 8.11 52.85 2.61
CA GLU A 4 8.59 51.66 3.28
C GLU A 4 8.56 50.48 2.29
N HIS A 5 9.74 50.10 1.79
CA HIS A 5 9.93 48.92 0.95
C HIS A 5 9.88 47.66 1.84
N ASN A 6 8.68 47.09 2.00
CA ASN A 6 8.49 45.80 2.68
C ASN A 6 8.87 44.65 1.73
N SER A 7 10.15 44.26 1.79
CA SER A 7 10.70 43.10 1.08
C SER A 7 10.31 41.82 1.82
N GLN A 8 9.18 41.23 1.43
CA GLN A 8 8.77 39.90 1.88
C GLN A 8 9.68 38.84 1.24
N GLU A 9 10.74 38.45 1.95
CA GLU A 9 11.54 37.29 1.59
C GLU A 9 10.67 36.03 1.71
N LYS A 10 10.22 35.48 0.57
CA LYS A 10 9.61 34.16 0.50
C LYS A 10 10.69 33.13 0.81
N PHE A 11 10.81 32.76 2.08
CA PHE A 11 11.67 31.68 2.53
C PHE A 11 11.16 30.35 1.97
N VAL A 12 11.85 29.81 0.96
CA VAL A 12 11.60 28.47 0.44
C VAL A 12 12.00 27.48 1.52
N ARG A 13 11.03 26.95 2.28
CA ARG A 13 11.29 25.85 3.22
C ARG A 13 11.52 24.57 2.44
N PHE A 14 12.78 24.16 2.35
CA PHE A 14 13.11 22.79 1.97
C PHE A 14 12.81 21.87 3.15
N HIS A 15 11.76 21.07 3.04
CA HIS A 15 11.45 20.05 4.03
C HIS A 15 12.28 18.81 3.71
N PHE A 16 13.43 18.66 4.37
CA PHE A 16 14.25 17.46 4.24
C PHE A 16 13.70 16.40 5.20
N VAL A 17 13.18 15.31 4.66
CA VAL A 17 12.72 14.14 5.44
C VAL A 17 13.76 13.06 5.27
N ILE A 18 14.35 12.60 6.37
CA ILE A 18 15.30 11.50 6.40
C ILE A 18 14.61 10.34 7.10
N GLU A 19 14.65 9.16 6.49
CA GLU A 19 14.14 7.91 7.05
C GLU A 19 15.29 6.90 7.03
N LEU A 20 15.52 6.24 8.16
CA LEU A 20 16.47 5.14 8.27
C LEU A 20 15.66 3.85 8.37
N ASP A 21 15.88 2.93 7.44
CA ASP A 21 15.21 1.64 7.40
C ASP A 21 16.22 0.49 7.60
N VAL A 22 15.83 -0.49 8.42
CA VAL A 22 16.65 -1.65 8.76
C VAL A 22 15.81 -2.90 8.60
N GLN A 23 16.15 -3.73 7.63
CA GLN A 23 15.48 -5.00 7.36
C GLN A 23 16.39 -6.18 7.67
N TYR A 24 15.88 -7.12 8.45
CA TYR A 24 16.52 -8.38 8.78
C TYR A 24 15.62 -9.54 8.36
N LEU A 25 16.02 -10.24 7.30
CA LEU A 25 15.30 -11.38 6.73
C LEU A 25 16.01 -12.67 7.10
N HIS A 26 15.28 -13.59 7.70
CA HIS A 26 15.70 -14.95 7.99
C HIS A 26 14.71 -15.95 7.39
N HIS A 27 15.13 -17.20 7.16
CA HIS A 27 14.38 -18.17 6.33
C HIS A 27 12.91 -18.39 6.76
N HIS A 28 12.57 -18.11 8.02
CA HIS A 28 11.21 -18.22 8.55
C HIS A 28 10.75 -17.00 9.36
N ALA A 29 11.58 -15.97 9.46
CA ALA A 29 11.30 -14.83 10.31
C ALA A 29 11.86 -13.57 9.67
N ALA A 30 11.16 -12.47 9.81
CA ALA A 30 11.56 -11.23 9.22
C ALA A 30 11.20 -10.09 10.16
N ILE A 31 12.15 -9.18 10.32
CA ILE A 31 12.07 -8.06 11.24
C ILE A 31 12.48 -6.84 10.44
N GLU A 32 11.68 -5.79 10.55
CA GLU A 32 11.91 -4.51 9.91
C GLU A 32 11.75 -3.43 10.96
N SER A 33 12.66 -2.46 10.97
CA SER A 33 12.58 -1.31 11.85
C SER A 33 12.93 -0.06 11.06
N SER A 34 12.04 0.91 11.07
CA SER A 34 12.24 2.20 10.43
C SER A 34 12.14 3.34 11.44
N ILE A 35 12.97 4.37 11.27
CA ILE A 35 12.94 5.57 12.10
C ILE A 35 13.00 6.82 11.22
N GLY A 36 11.97 7.65 11.34
CA GLY A 36 11.92 8.96 10.71
C GLY A 36 12.70 9.98 11.54
N LEU A 37 13.72 10.61 10.96
CA LEU A 37 14.49 11.71 11.56
C LEU A 37 13.86 13.07 11.19
N ASN A 38 12.59 13.22 11.53
CA ASN A 38 11.83 14.47 11.47
C ASN A 38 11.78 15.05 12.92
N PRO A 39 11.56 16.37 13.13
CA PRO A 39 11.28 16.95 14.45
C PRO A 39 10.33 16.15 15.36
N ASN A 40 9.42 15.35 14.80
CA ASN A 40 8.69 14.31 15.52
C ASN A 40 9.16 12.93 15.03
N PRO A 41 10.10 12.26 15.74
CA PRO A 41 10.61 10.98 15.28
C PRO A 41 9.57 9.89 15.49
N LEU A 42 9.15 9.30 14.37
CA LEU A 42 8.27 8.15 14.31
C LEU A 42 9.13 6.90 14.18
N LEU A 43 9.01 5.99 15.14
CA LEU A 43 9.64 4.68 15.12
C LEU A 43 8.59 3.65 14.69
N GLU A 44 8.82 2.93 13.61
CA GLU A 44 8.02 1.76 13.24
C GLU A 44 8.85 0.49 13.37
N LEU A 45 8.24 -0.55 13.92
CA LEU A 45 8.82 -1.87 14.10
C LEU A 45 7.81 -2.90 13.60
N SER A 46 8.23 -3.71 12.65
CA SER A 46 7.45 -4.80 12.08
C SER A 46 8.19 -6.12 12.29
N ALA A 47 7.44 -7.16 12.63
CA ALA A 47 7.97 -8.50 12.76
C ALA A 47 6.96 -9.50 12.20
N ALA A 48 7.43 -10.48 11.45
CA ALA A 48 6.62 -11.57 10.95
C ALA A 48 7.39 -12.88 10.94
N ILE A 49 6.63 -13.95 11.00
CA ILE A 49 7.11 -15.32 10.99
C ILE A 49 6.25 -16.08 9.98
N GLY A 50 6.92 -16.78 9.07
CA GLY A 50 6.30 -17.49 7.96
C GLY A 50 6.80 -18.92 7.84
N SER A 51 5.88 -19.82 7.54
CA SER A 51 6.14 -21.19 7.09
C SER A 51 5.53 -21.38 5.71
N ASN A 52 5.69 -22.56 5.11
CA ASN A 52 5.44 -22.86 3.69
C ASN A 52 4.12 -22.31 3.11
N ASN A 53 3.04 -22.23 3.90
CA ASN A 53 1.75 -21.73 3.44
C ASN A 53 1.05 -20.78 4.42
N LEU A 54 1.69 -20.45 5.54
CA LEU A 54 1.09 -19.67 6.62
C LEU A 54 2.10 -18.63 7.09
N SER A 55 1.69 -17.37 7.15
CA SER A 55 2.45 -16.27 7.73
C SER A 55 1.64 -15.58 8.80
N VAL A 56 2.31 -15.10 9.84
CA VAL A 56 1.74 -14.30 10.90
C VAL A 56 2.71 -13.16 11.17
N GLY A 57 2.21 -12.01 11.55
CA GLY A 57 3.06 -10.89 11.91
C GLY A 57 2.34 -9.86 12.74
N SER A 58 3.08 -8.81 13.04
CA SER A 58 2.59 -7.60 13.70
C SER A 58 3.49 -6.43 13.36
N GLU A 59 2.90 -5.25 13.31
CA GLU A 59 3.60 -3.97 13.18
C GLU A 59 3.15 -3.03 14.29
N VAL A 60 4.10 -2.26 14.82
CA VAL A 60 3.87 -1.26 15.86
C VAL A 60 4.59 0.03 15.47
N GLY A 61 3.90 1.15 15.59
CA GLY A 61 4.43 2.49 15.37
C GLY A 61 4.33 3.31 16.64
N PHE A 62 5.43 3.95 17.03
CA PHE A 62 5.57 4.76 18.22
C PHE A 62 6.01 6.18 17.85
N ASP A 63 5.19 7.16 18.24
CA ASP A 63 5.53 8.57 18.13
C ASP A 63 6.26 9.01 19.40
N THR A 64 7.53 9.41 19.24
CA THR A 64 8.40 9.85 20.34
C THR A 64 8.01 11.23 20.88
N ALA A 65 7.45 12.11 20.04
CA ALA A 65 7.03 13.46 20.45
C ALA A 65 5.78 13.42 21.33
N SER A 66 4.83 12.55 20.98
CA SER A 66 3.59 12.35 21.76
C SER A 66 3.72 11.27 22.83
N SER A 67 4.85 10.55 22.87
CA SER A 67 5.10 9.38 23.72
C SER A 67 3.96 8.35 23.68
N SER A 68 3.39 8.11 22.49
CA SER A 68 2.21 7.27 22.32
C SER A 68 2.34 6.33 21.13
N PHE A 69 1.74 5.13 21.25
CA PHE A 69 1.60 4.22 20.12
C PHE A 69 0.62 4.82 19.12
N VAL A 70 1.07 5.06 17.90
CA VAL A 70 0.21 5.60 16.82
C VAL A 70 -0.36 4.50 15.94
N LYS A 71 0.36 3.39 15.80
CA LYS A 71 0.02 2.29 14.90
C LYS A 71 0.23 0.95 15.62
N CYS A 72 -0.74 0.06 15.55
CA CYS A 72 -0.62 -1.33 16.01
C CYS A 72 -1.46 -2.17 15.07
N ASN A 73 -0.80 -2.91 14.18
CA ASN A 73 -1.48 -3.81 13.26
C ASN A 73 -0.97 -5.24 13.46
N ALA A 74 -1.82 -6.21 13.21
CA ALA A 74 -1.53 -7.63 13.32
C ALA A 74 -2.14 -8.34 12.12
N GLY A 75 -1.63 -9.50 11.75
CA GLY A 75 -2.11 -10.16 10.54
C GLY A 75 -1.73 -11.62 10.47
N ILE A 76 -2.50 -12.33 9.66
CA ILE A 76 -2.29 -13.71 9.31
C ILE A 76 -2.56 -13.88 7.81
N GLY A 77 -1.65 -14.54 7.12
CA GLY A 77 -1.73 -14.82 5.70
C GLY A 77 -1.68 -16.32 5.46
N LEU A 78 -2.56 -16.82 4.60
CA LEU A 78 -2.45 -18.12 3.97
C LEU A 78 -2.03 -17.92 2.51
N ASN A 79 -0.96 -18.60 2.10
CA ASN A 79 -0.50 -18.58 0.72
C ASN A 79 -0.43 -20.01 0.19
N LYS A 80 -1.29 -20.32 -0.78
CA LYS A 80 -1.30 -21.58 -1.54
C LYS A 80 -1.02 -21.23 -3.02
N PRO A 81 -0.51 -22.17 -3.82
CA PRO A 81 -0.28 -21.92 -5.24
C PRO A 81 -1.55 -21.52 -6.01
N ASP A 82 -2.71 -22.03 -5.58
CA ASP A 82 -4.00 -21.76 -6.25
C ASP A 82 -4.72 -20.53 -5.70
N PHE A 83 -4.50 -20.16 -4.44
CA PHE A 83 -5.15 -19.02 -3.80
C PHE A 83 -4.33 -18.49 -2.62
N SER A 84 -4.50 -17.21 -2.31
CA SER A 84 -3.98 -16.59 -1.10
C SER A 84 -5.09 -15.87 -0.36
N ALA A 85 -5.17 -16.07 0.95
CA ALA A 85 -6.07 -15.35 1.83
C ALA A 85 -5.24 -14.60 2.86
N ALA A 86 -5.67 -13.42 3.28
CA ALA A 86 -5.04 -12.70 4.36
C ALA A 86 -6.11 -12.02 5.22
N LEU A 87 -5.86 -12.00 6.52
CA LEU A 87 -6.66 -11.27 7.49
C LEU A 87 -5.73 -10.35 8.25
N LEU A 88 -6.04 -9.06 8.24
CA LEU A 88 -5.27 -7.99 8.84
C LEU A 88 -6.18 -7.24 9.81
N LEU A 89 -5.64 -6.97 10.99
CA LEU A 89 -6.25 -6.12 11.98
C LEU A 89 -5.39 -4.86 12.09
N MET A 90 -5.97 -3.71 11.81
CA MET A 90 -5.30 -2.43 11.65
C MET A 90 -5.85 -1.39 12.62
N ASP A 91 -5.18 -0.25 12.69
CA ASP A 91 -5.62 0.95 13.41
C ASP A 91 -5.90 0.67 14.89
N LYS A 92 -4.99 -0.06 15.57
CA LYS A 92 -5.16 -0.48 16.97
C LYS A 92 -6.39 -1.36 17.20
N GLY A 93 -6.75 -2.19 16.21
CA GLY A 93 -7.91 -3.07 16.29
C GLY A 93 -9.23 -2.43 15.85
N GLN A 94 -9.19 -1.23 15.27
CA GLN A 94 -10.40 -0.54 14.82
C GLN A 94 -10.82 -0.90 13.40
N THR A 95 -9.91 -1.47 12.61
CA THR A 95 -10.17 -1.81 11.20
C THR A 95 -9.78 -3.26 10.95
N LEU A 96 -10.75 -4.08 10.55
CA LEU A 96 -10.53 -5.45 10.11
C LEU A 96 -10.48 -5.46 8.58
N LYS A 97 -9.46 -6.08 8.01
CA LYS A 97 -9.27 -6.17 6.56
C LYS A 97 -9.04 -7.61 6.16
N ALA A 98 -9.90 -8.15 5.31
CA ALA A 98 -9.80 -9.48 4.75
C ALA A 98 -9.54 -9.39 3.24
N SER A 99 -8.49 -10.04 2.76
CA SER A 99 -8.14 -10.10 1.35
C SER A 99 -8.13 -11.55 0.88
N TYR A 100 -8.66 -11.81 -0.30
CA TYR A 100 -8.69 -13.12 -0.93
C TYR A 100 -8.31 -12.98 -2.40
N VAL A 101 -7.29 -13.72 -2.83
CA VAL A 101 -6.78 -13.73 -4.19
C VAL A 101 -6.83 -15.15 -4.70
N HIS A 102 -7.42 -15.38 -5.86
CA HIS A 102 -7.47 -16.68 -6.49
C HIS A 102 -6.81 -16.62 -7.87
N SER A 103 -5.83 -17.48 -8.08
CA SER A 103 -5.13 -17.63 -9.34
C SER A 103 -5.77 -18.77 -10.10
N VAL A 104 -6.68 -18.45 -11.02
CA VAL A 104 -7.37 -19.46 -11.83
C VAL A 104 -6.44 -20.00 -12.91
N ASN A 105 -5.66 -19.11 -13.51
CA ASN A 105 -4.65 -19.42 -14.53
C ASN A 105 -3.43 -18.52 -14.32
N PRO A 106 -2.23 -18.91 -14.82
CA PRO A 106 -1.06 -18.02 -14.83
C PRO A 106 -1.32 -16.67 -15.52
N LEU A 107 -2.33 -16.62 -16.40
CA LEU A 107 -2.74 -15.45 -17.15
C LEU A 107 -3.94 -14.70 -16.53
N HIS A 108 -4.64 -15.28 -15.56
CA HIS A 108 -5.85 -14.69 -14.98
C HIS A 108 -5.88 -14.91 -13.47
N SER A 109 -5.85 -13.82 -12.72
CA SER A 109 -6.07 -13.81 -11.29
C SER A 109 -7.20 -12.87 -10.91
N VAL A 110 -7.96 -13.27 -9.90
CA VAL A 110 -9.05 -12.47 -9.33
C VAL A 110 -8.71 -12.19 -7.88
N ALA A 111 -9.06 -10.99 -7.41
CA ALA A 111 -8.84 -10.55 -6.06
C ALA A 111 -10.13 -9.94 -5.51
N ALA A 112 -10.41 -10.19 -4.24
CA ALA A 112 -11.47 -9.57 -3.49
C ALA A 112 -10.88 -9.10 -2.16
N GLU A 113 -11.29 -7.94 -1.72
CA GLU A 113 -10.84 -7.33 -0.48
C GLU A 113 -12.06 -6.72 0.21
N MET A 114 -12.23 -7.03 1.49
CA MET A 114 -13.28 -6.50 2.34
C MET A 114 -12.61 -5.83 3.53
N THR A 115 -12.93 -4.57 3.77
CA THR A 115 -12.47 -3.82 4.93
C THR A 115 -13.67 -3.43 5.76
N HIS A 116 -13.71 -3.87 7.00
CA HIS A 116 -14.72 -3.52 7.98
C HIS A 116 -14.11 -2.64 9.07
N ARG A 117 -14.58 -1.40 9.17
CA ARG A 117 -14.16 -0.49 10.23
C ARG A 117 -15.07 -0.68 11.44
N LEU A 118 -14.59 -1.38 12.45
CA LEU A 118 -15.30 -1.65 13.71
C LEU A 118 -15.69 -0.36 14.43
N SER A 119 -14.85 0.68 14.39
CA SER A 119 -15.14 1.94 15.08
C SER A 119 -16.26 2.77 14.46
N SER A 120 -16.43 2.71 13.14
CA SER A 120 -17.45 3.51 12.42
C SER A 120 -18.58 2.64 11.86
N SER A 121 -18.54 1.33 12.09
CA SER A 121 -19.41 0.32 11.46
C SER A 121 -19.54 0.47 9.94
N GLU A 122 -18.51 0.98 9.28
CA GLU A 122 -18.48 1.17 7.83
C GLU A 122 -17.85 -0.06 7.16
N ASN A 123 -18.45 -0.50 6.06
CA ASN A 123 -17.96 -1.61 5.26
C ASN A 123 -17.53 -1.08 3.90
N SER A 124 -16.30 -1.36 3.51
CA SER A 124 -15.84 -1.17 2.14
C SER A 124 -15.44 -2.49 1.53
N PHE A 125 -15.69 -2.61 0.24
CA PHE A 125 -15.41 -3.81 -0.52
C PHE A 125 -14.82 -3.44 -1.86
N THR A 126 -13.81 -4.21 -2.27
CA THR A 126 -13.05 -3.98 -3.49
C THR A 126 -12.86 -5.30 -4.21
N ILE A 127 -13.23 -5.35 -5.47
CA ILE A 127 -12.93 -6.47 -6.37
C ILE A 127 -11.85 -6.01 -7.32
N GLY A 128 -10.89 -6.87 -7.60
CA GLY A 128 -9.94 -6.67 -8.68
C GLY A 128 -9.79 -7.91 -9.54
N SER A 129 -9.31 -7.70 -10.75
CA SER A 129 -8.84 -8.77 -11.61
C SER A 129 -7.54 -8.35 -12.26
N SER A 130 -6.67 -9.31 -12.53
CA SER A 130 -5.44 -9.12 -13.27
C SER A 130 -5.42 -10.13 -14.39
N HIS A 131 -5.27 -9.62 -15.61
CA HIS A 131 -5.24 -10.40 -16.82
C HIS A 131 -3.94 -10.11 -17.59
N VAL A 132 -3.16 -11.15 -17.82
CA VAL A 132 -1.99 -11.12 -18.69
C VAL A 132 -2.50 -11.40 -20.10
N VAL A 133 -2.52 -10.35 -20.93
CA VAL A 133 -2.99 -10.43 -22.32
C VAL A 133 -1.88 -11.01 -23.20
N ASP A 134 -0.65 -10.57 -22.96
CA ASP A 134 0.56 -11.02 -23.63
C ASP A 134 1.68 -11.21 -22.60
N PRO A 135 2.74 -11.98 -22.90
CA PRO A 135 3.91 -12.12 -22.02
C PRO A 135 4.54 -10.77 -21.59
N PHE A 136 4.26 -9.71 -22.34
CA PHE A 136 4.74 -8.35 -22.12
C PHE A 136 3.65 -7.38 -21.65
N THR A 137 2.36 -7.77 -21.62
CA THR A 137 1.24 -6.87 -21.32
C THR A 137 0.35 -7.42 -20.22
N VAL A 138 0.25 -6.68 -19.12
CA VAL A 138 -0.62 -7.00 -17.97
C VAL A 138 -1.64 -5.89 -17.78
N VAL A 139 -2.90 -6.27 -17.72
CA VAL A 139 -4.02 -5.38 -17.42
C VAL A 139 -4.58 -5.75 -16.06
N LYS A 140 -4.67 -4.78 -15.16
CA LYS A 140 -5.28 -4.91 -13.84
C LYS A 140 -6.48 -3.98 -13.77
N THR A 141 -7.58 -4.48 -13.25
CA THR A 141 -8.77 -3.68 -12.98
C THR A 141 -9.12 -3.79 -11.51
N ARG A 142 -9.70 -2.72 -10.97
CA ARG A 142 -10.17 -2.63 -9.59
C ARG A 142 -11.48 -1.88 -9.57
N PHE A 143 -12.44 -2.40 -8.85
CA PHE A 143 -13.73 -1.80 -8.61
C PHE A 143 -14.00 -1.76 -7.11
N SER A 144 -14.46 -0.62 -6.61
CA SER A 144 -14.73 -0.39 -5.19
C SER A 144 -16.21 -0.04 -4.97
N ASP A 145 -16.76 -0.38 -3.80
CA ASP A 145 -18.18 -0.13 -3.44
C ASP A 145 -18.57 1.36 -3.50
N ASN A 146 -17.60 2.25 -3.31
CA ASN A 146 -17.77 3.71 -3.41
C ASN A 146 -18.00 4.21 -4.86
N GLY A 147 -18.06 3.30 -5.83
CA GLY A 147 -18.27 3.58 -7.25
C GLY A 147 -16.99 3.88 -8.02
N LYS A 148 -15.83 3.86 -7.35
CA LYS A 148 -14.53 4.07 -8.01
C LYS A 148 -14.15 2.86 -8.84
N ALA A 149 -13.77 3.13 -10.08
CA ALA A 149 -13.21 2.14 -10.99
C ALA A 149 -11.80 2.56 -11.39
N ALA A 150 -10.84 1.66 -11.24
CA ALA A 150 -9.45 1.89 -11.64
C ALA A 150 -8.98 0.79 -12.59
N MET A 151 -8.16 1.17 -13.55
CA MET A 151 -7.54 0.30 -14.55
C MET A 151 -6.06 0.65 -14.66
N LEU A 152 -5.22 -0.36 -14.72
CA LEU A 152 -3.78 -0.26 -14.92
C LEU A 152 -3.38 -1.19 -16.05
N CYS A 153 -2.70 -0.65 -17.05
CA CYS A 153 -2.11 -1.41 -18.16
C CYS A 153 -0.61 -1.22 -18.11
N GLN A 154 0.12 -2.29 -17.89
CA GLN A 154 1.56 -2.31 -17.88
C GLN A 154 2.04 -3.09 -19.10
N HIS A 155 2.84 -2.44 -19.94
CA HIS A 155 3.40 -3.01 -21.15
C HIS A 155 4.93 -2.92 -21.15
N GLU A 156 5.59 -4.05 -21.33
CA GLU A 156 7.04 -4.14 -21.48
C GLU A 156 7.43 -3.87 -22.93
N TRP A 157 8.00 -2.69 -23.18
CA TRP A 157 8.44 -2.27 -24.51
C TRP A 157 9.84 -2.82 -24.87
N ARG A 158 10.71 -3.00 -23.87
CA ARG A 158 12.05 -3.61 -23.97
C ARG A 158 12.36 -4.36 -22.68
N PRO A 159 13.26 -5.36 -22.70
CA PRO A 159 13.73 -6.02 -21.47
C PRO A 159 14.17 -4.97 -20.44
N LYS A 160 13.57 -5.00 -19.25
CA LYS A 160 13.79 -4.03 -18.15
C LYS A 160 13.22 -2.61 -18.36
N SER A 161 12.41 -2.38 -19.39
CA SER A 161 11.73 -1.11 -19.65
C SER A 161 10.22 -1.30 -19.72
N LEU A 162 9.51 -0.78 -18.71
CA LEU A 162 8.08 -0.94 -18.54
C LEU A 162 7.38 0.41 -18.73
N ILE A 163 6.34 0.42 -19.55
CA ILE A 163 5.42 1.54 -19.69
C ILE A 163 4.15 1.18 -18.93
N THR A 164 3.75 2.04 -17.99
CA THR A 164 2.53 1.82 -17.19
C THR A 164 1.55 2.96 -17.44
N PHE A 165 0.35 2.61 -17.87
CA PHE A 165 -0.78 3.50 -17.99
C PHE A 165 -1.78 3.17 -16.88
N SER A 166 -2.22 4.18 -16.13
CA SER A 166 -3.23 4.01 -15.10
C SER A 166 -4.33 5.06 -15.25
N ALA A 167 -5.58 4.63 -15.11
CA ALA A 167 -6.74 5.48 -15.13
C ALA A 167 -7.62 5.15 -13.93
N GLU A 168 -8.09 6.17 -13.21
CA GLU A 168 -9.08 6.05 -12.14
C GLU A 168 -10.27 6.94 -12.48
N TYR A 169 -11.47 6.41 -12.26
CA TYR A 169 -12.74 7.09 -12.41
C TYR A 169 -13.43 7.16 -11.04
N ASP A 170 -13.67 8.38 -10.56
CA ASP A 170 -14.41 8.65 -9.34
C ASP A 170 -15.76 9.31 -9.67
N PRO A 171 -16.89 8.62 -9.48
CA PRO A 171 -18.21 9.15 -9.81
C PRO A 171 -18.68 10.27 -8.87
N LYS A 172 -18.00 10.48 -7.72
CA LYS A 172 -18.32 11.57 -6.78
C LYS A 172 -17.55 12.86 -7.09
N GLY A 173 -16.71 12.87 -8.13
CA GLY A 173 -16.10 14.07 -8.70
C GLY A 173 -17.10 14.83 -9.56
N HIS A 174 -17.32 16.11 -9.27
CA HIS A 174 -18.13 17.03 -10.07
C HIS A 174 -17.87 16.91 -11.60
N PRO A 175 -18.88 17.21 -12.47
CA PRO A 175 -18.72 17.10 -13.91
C PRO A 175 -17.75 18.19 -14.39
N CYS A 176 -16.52 17.76 -14.63
CA CYS A 176 -15.35 18.43 -15.22
C CYS A 176 -14.13 18.25 -14.31
N SER A 177 -13.71 17.00 -14.11
CA SER A 177 -12.35 16.70 -13.68
C SER A 177 -11.78 15.65 -14.63
N SER A 178 -10.69 16.02 -15.27
CA SER A 178 -9.90 15.22 -16.19
C SER A 178 -9.57 13.86 -15.56
N PRO A 179 -9.44 12.77 -16.34
CA PRO A 179 -8.88 11.53 -15.81
C PRO A 179 -7.55 11.83 -15.10
N GLN A 180 -7.48 11.49 -13.81
CA GLN A 180 -6.29 11.72 -13.00
C GLN A 180 -5.20 10.74 -13.45
N VAL A 181 -4.39 11.15 -14.43
CA VAL A 181 -3.17 10.44 -14.81
C VAL A 181 -2.12 10.82 -13.78
N TRP A 182 -1.98 10.01 -12.74
CA TRP A 182 -0.86 10.15 -11.82
C TRP A 182 0.43 9.73 -12.55
N PRO A 183 1.44 10.61 -12.72
CA PRO A 183 2.79 10.12 -12.95
C PRO A 183 3.16 9.33 -11.69
N CYS A 184 3.57 8.07 -11.86
CA CYS A 184 4.00 7.23 -10.76
C CYS A 184 5.02 8.00 -9.90
N PRO A 185 4.72 8.37 -8.65
CA PRO A 185 5.79 8.49 -7.68
C PRO A 185 6.33 7.07 -7.53
N CYS A 186 7.66 6.93 -7.56
CA CYS A 186 8.31 5.66 -7.24
C CYS A 186 7.59 4.96 -6.07
N SER A 187 7.12 3.73 -6.32
CA SER A 187 6.61 2.77 -5.33
C SER A 187 5.17 2.88 -4.81
N GLN A 188 4.20 3.46 -5.53
CA GLN A 188 2.77 3.22 -5.23
C GLN A 188 1.95 2.70 -6.42
N ALA A 189 2.54 1.81 -7.21
CA ALA A 189 1.80 0.92 -8.11
C ALA A 189 1.32 -0.28 -7.30
N MET A 190 0.03 -0.33 -6.92
CA MET A 190 -0.55 -1.46 -6.16
C MET A 190 0.43 -1.92 -5.08
N ASN A 191 0.84 -0.98 -4.22
CA ASN A 191 1.81 -1.33 -3.22
C ASN A 191 1.11 -2.19 -2.17
N VAL A 192 1.23 -3.50 -2.37
CA VAL A 192 0.89 -4.51 -1.38
C VAL A 192 2.02 -4.57 -0.32
N ASN A 193 2.94 -3.59 -0.23
CA ASN A 193 3.79 -3.33 0.94
C ASN A 193 2.94 -2.80 2.10
N SER A 194 1.92 -3.56 2.51
CA SER A 194 1.89 -3.83 3.94
C SER A 194 3.18 -4.60 4.23
N PRO A 195 3.92 -4.25 5.29
CA PRO A 195 5.14 -4.99 5.66
C PRO A 195 4.89 -6.51 5.71
N PHE A 196 3.64 -6.93 5.96
CA PHE A 196 3.17 -8.32 5.88
C PHE A 196 3.40 -9.08 4.58
N ILE A 197 3.39 -8.43 3.42
CA ILE A 197 3.51 -9.16 2.14
C ILE A 197 4.97 -9.26 1.68
N LEU A 198 5.84 -8.34 2.14
CA LEU A 198 7.29 -8.54 2.11
C LEU A 198 7.68 -9.82 2.89
N PHE A 199 6.91 -10.16 3.93
CA PHE A 199 7.10 -11.38 4.72
C PHE A 199 6.42 -12.64 4.14
N SER A 200 5.61 -12.51 3.08
CA SER A 200 5.03 -13.65 2.36
C SER A 200 5.96 -14.27 1.30
N ASN A 201 7.09 -13.59 1.01
CA ASN A 201 8.16 -14.07 0.11
C ASN A 201 9.31 -14.80 0.85
N LEU A 202 9.08 -15.27 2.09
CA LEU A 202 10.05 -16.07 2.86
C LEU A 202 10.14 -17.54 2.39
N ASN A 203 9.94 -17.82 1.09
CA ASN A 203 9.98 -19.17 0.53
C ASN A 203 10.93 -19.27 -0.67
#